data_AF-A0A1Z5IVR1-F1
#
_entry.id   AF-A0A1Z5IVR1-F1
#
_cell.length_a   1.000
_cell.length_b   1.000
_cell.length_c   1.000
_cell.angle_alpha   90.00
_cell.angle_beta   90.00
_cell.angle_gamma   90.00
#
_symmetry.space_group_name_H-M   'P 1'
#
loop_
_entity.id
_entity.type
_entity.pdbx_description
1 polymer ?
#
loop_
_entity_poly.entity_id
_entity_poly.type
_entity_poly.pdbx_seq_one_letter_code
_entity_poly.pdbx_strand_id
1 'polypeptide(L)'
;MNRKTAITSWITAIGLCLITVISAVSKHDLSYESLVSVVSYIGVYAISLYLAKHNDSEKIILTLVNILAVVMLVAMMVDAVKKYSGMTTGLLLIVCVIGTATGIMAIWFNNHFEKKDSADSKER
;
A
#
# COMPACT_ATOMS: atom_id res chain seq x y z
N MET A 1 -4.54 -5.70 16.40
CA MET A 1 -4.33 -5.77 14.93
C MET A 1 -3.89 -7.17 14.52
N ASN A 2 -4.44 -7.72 13.43
CA ASN A 2 -4.06 -9.05 12.95
C ASN A 2 -2.68 -9.03 12.27
N ARG A 3 -1.81 -10.00 12.59
CA ARG A 3 -0.44 -10.10 12.06
C ARG A 3 -0.44 -10.16 10.52
N LYS A 4 -1.46 -10.77 9.93
CA LYS A 4 -1.65 -10.84 8.47
C LYS A 4 -1.85 -9.46 7.84
N THR A 5 -2.69 -8.60 8.42
CA THR A 5 -2.96 -7.23 7.96
C THR A 5 -1.71 -6.35 8.02
N ALA A 6 -0.91 -6.49 9.08
CA ALA A 6 0.34 -5.75 9.22
C ALA A 6 1.35 -6.16 8.14
N ILE A 7 1.52 -7.47 7.93
CA ILE A 7 2.45 -8.00 6.91
C ILE A 7 2.02 -7.56 5.51
N THR A 8 0.74 -7.69 5.16
CA THR A 8 0.24 -7.28 3.83
C THR A 8 0.41 -5.78 3.60
N SER A 9 0.14 -4.96 4.63
CA SER A 9 0.33 -3.50 4.55
C SER A 9 1.80 -3.12 4.33
N TRP A 10 2.73 -3.78 5.03
CA TRP A 10 4.17 -3.58 4.80
C TRP A 10 4.60 -3.99 3.40
N ILE A 11 4.06 -5.09 2.85
CA ILE A 11 4.36 -5.51 1.48
C ILE A 11 3.87 -4.45 0.46
N THR A 12 2.69 -3.87 0.68
CA THR A 12 2.17 -2.77 -0.15
C THR A 12 3.06 -1.53 -0.09
N ALA A 13 3.52 -1.16 1.11
CA ALA A 13 4.46 -0.04 1.30
C ALA A 13 5.80 -0.28 0.57
N ILE A 14 6.34 -1.50 0.66
CA ILE A 14 7.56 -1.89 -0.06
C ILE A 14 7.33 -1.84 -1.57
N GLY A 15 6.17 -2.26 -2.06
CA GLY A 15 5.79 -2.14 -3.48
C GLY A 15 5.81 -0.69 -3.97
N LEU A 16 5.26 0.24 -3.18
CA LEU A 16 5.32 1.68 -3.47
C LEU A 16 6.76 2.23 -3.45
N CYS A 17 7.60 1.76 -2.53
CA CYS A 17 8.99 2.19 -2.50
C CYS A 17 9.77 1.69 -3.73
N LEU A 18 9.61 0.42 -4.08
CA LEU A 18 10.27 -0.20 -5.22
C LEU A 18 9.87 0.47 -6.53
N ILE A 19 8.60 0.80 -6.73
CA ILE A 19 8.16 1.43 -7.97
C ILE A 19 8.71 2.85 -8.14
N THR A 20 8.83 3.61 -7.05
CA THR A 20 9.44 4.94 -7.04
C THR A 20 10.93 4.87 -7.35
N VAL A 21 11.65 3.93 -6.74
CA VAL A 21 13.09 3.73 -7.01
C VAL A 21 13.32 3.27 -8.45
N ILE A 22 12.59 2.27 -8.93
CA ILE A 22 12.72 1.76 -10.30
C ILE A 22 12.39 2.87 -11.31
N SER A 23 11.34 3.66 -11.07
CA SER A 23 10.99 4.81 -11.93
C SER A 23 12.08 5.87 -11.95
N ALA A 24 12.65 6.22 -10.80
CA ALA A 24 13.71 7.22 -10.69
C ALA A 24 15.01 6.77 -11.39
N VAL A 25 15.43 5.52 -11.16
CA VAL A 25 16.60 4.93 -11.82
C VAL A 25 16.39 4.88 -13.34
N SER A 26 15.20 4.48 -13.79
CA SER A 26 14.89 4.35 -15.22
C SER A 26 14.86 5.67 -15.96
N LYS A 27 14.62 6.78 -15.26
CA LYS A 27 14.69 8.14 -15.83
C LYS A 27 16.07 8.78 -15.71
N HIS A 28 17.06 8.07 -15.14
CA HIS A 28 18.37 8.63 -14.77
C HIS A 28 18.27 9.90 -13.90
N ASP A 29 17.17 10.06 -13.19
CA ASP A 29 16.85 11.24 -12.39
C ASP A 29 16.59 10.80 -10.95
N LEU A 30 17.69 10.40 -10.29
CA LEU A 30 17.71 10.12 -8.86
C LEU A 30 17.64 11.43 -8.08
N SER A 31 16.51 12.12 -8.22
CA SER A 31 16.24 13.36 -7.52
C SER A 31 15.94 13.08 -6.06
N TYR A 32 16.25 14.06 -5.19
CA TYR A 32 15.99 14.02 -3.75
C TYR A 32 14.52 13.69 -3.44
N GLU A 33 13.60 14.08 -4.33
CA GLU A 33 12.17 13.79 -4.24
C GLU A 33 11.85 12.29 -4.19
N SER A 34 12.63 11.45 -4.88
CA SER A 34 12.43 9.99 -4.87
C SER A 34 12.74 9.38 -3.49
N LEU A 35 13.81 9.85 -2.85
CA LEU A 35 14.20 9.44 -1.49
C LEU A 35 13.21 9.94 -0.45
N VAL A 36 12.78 11.21 -0.55
CA VAL A 36 11.75 11.78 0.33
C VAL A 36 10.45 10.99 0.22
N SER A 37 10.04 10.59 -0.99
CA SER A 37 8.83 9.78 -1.19
C SER A 37 8.94 8.40 -0.54
N VAL A 38 10.07 7.71 -0.68
CA VAL A 38 10.32 6.41 -0.04
C VAL A 38 10.25 6.52 1.49
N VAL A 39 10.93 7.51 2.07
CA VAL A 39 10.91 7.74 3.53
C VAL A 39 9.49 8.09 3.99
N SER A 40 8.76 8.89 3.23
CA SER A 40 7.39 9.28 3.53
C SER A 40 6.45 8.08 3.53
N TYR A 41 6.53 7.20 2.52
CA TYR A 41 5.70 5.98 2.49
C TYR A 41 5.98 5.07 3.69
N ILE A 42 7.25 4.86 4.04
CA ILE A 42 7.62 4.07 5.22
C ILE A 42 7.07 4.73 6.50
N GLY A 43 7.22 6.05 6.63
CA GLY A 43 6.75 6.81 7.79
C GLY A 43 5.23 6.74 7.95
N VAL A 44 4.47 6.99 6.89
CA VAL A 44 3.00 6.93 6.89
C VAL A 44 2.51 5.54 7.28
N TYR A 45 3.12 4.48 6.74
CA TYR A 45 2.75 3.10 7.09
C TYR A 45 3.15 2.73 8.51
N ALA A 46 4.33 3.14 8.98
CA ALA A 46 4.78 2.90 10.35
C ALA A 46 3.85 3.57 11.38
N ILE A 47 3.50 4.83 11.15
CA ILE A 47 2.58 5.59 12.00
C ILE A 47 1.18 4.98 11.95
N SER A 48 0.65 4.71 10.76
CA SER A 48 -0.69 4.13 10.60
C SER A 48 -0.81 2.74 11.24
N LEU A 49 0.23 1.91 11.15
CA LEU A 49 0.26 0.59 11.79
C LEU A 49 0.43 0.68 13.31
N TYR A 50 1.21 1.63 13.80
CA TYR A 50 1.34 1.89 15.22
C TYR A 50 -0.02 2.30 15.81
N LEU A 51 -0.68 3.26 15.18
CA LEU A 51 -2.02 3.73 15.57
C LEU A 51 -3.06 2.59 15.53
N ALA A 52 -3.19 1.89 14.39
CA ALA A 52 -4.14 0.78 14.23
C ALA A 52 -3.91 -0.42 15.18
N LYS A 53 -2.76 -0.48 15.87
CA LYS A 53 -2.51 -1.48 16.92
C LYS A 53 -3.28 -1.17 18.21
N HIS A 54 -3.50 0.10 18.52
CA HIS A 54 -3.99 0.57 19.81
C HIS A 54 -5.46 1.00 19.80
N ASN A 55 -6.05 1.29 18.63
CA ASN A 55 -7.42 1.80 18.55
C ASN A 55 -8.17 1.28 17.32
N ASP A 56 -9.46 0.97 17.47
CA ASP A 56 -10.29 0.42 16.38
C ASP A 56 -10.63 1.47 15.32
N SER A 57 -10.88 2.72 15.71
CA SER A 57 -11.08 3.83 14.76
C SER A 57 -9.84 4.09 13.90
N GLU A 58 -8.65 3.76 14.40
CA GLU A 58 -7.39 3.95 13.67
C GLU A 58 -7.13 2.84 12.64
N LYS A 59 -7.85 1.70 12.73
CA LYS A 59 -7.87 0.71 11.65
C LYS A 59 -8.49 1.28 10.38
N ILE A 60 -9.46 2.21 10.49
CA ILE A 60 -10.06 2.88 9.33
C ILE A 60 -9.01 3.70 8.59
N ILE A 61 -8.13 4.40 9.32
CA ILE A 61 -7.01 5.16 8.74
C ILE A 61 -6.08 4.24 7.95
N LEU A 62 -5.70 3.09 8.52
CA LEU A 62 -4.87 2.11 7.82
C LEU A 62 -5.54 1.56 6.56
N THR A 63 -6.86 1.33 6.58
CA THR A 63 -7.62 0.92 5.39
C THR A 63 -7.60 2.00 4.32
N LEU A 64 -7.82 3.27 4.69
CA LEU A 64 -7.78 4.40 3.75
C LEU A 64 -6.39 4.57 3.12
N VAL A 65 -5.33 4.44 3.91
CA VAL A 65 -3.94 4.46 3.42
C VAL A 65 -3.70 3.33 2.41
N ASN A 66 -4.19 2.11 2.69
CA ASN A 66 -4.08 0.99 1.73
C ASN A 66 -4.90 1.22 0.46
N ILE A 67 -6.08 1.84 0.53
CA ILE A 67 -6.88 2.21 -0.66
C ILE A 67 -6.12 3.22 -1.52
N LEU A 68 -5.57 4.27 -0.90
CA LEU A 68 -4.77 5.28 -1.60
C LEU A 68 -3.54 4.64 -2.28
N ALA A 69 -2.85 3.75 -1.58
CA ALA A 69 -1.72 3.01 -2.13
C ALA A 69 -2.11 2.18 -3.37
N VAL A 70 -3.23 1.46 -3.31
CA VAL A 70 -3.76 0.71 -4.45
C VAL A 70 -4.07 1.62 -5.63
N VAL A 71 -4.71 2.76 -5.41
CA VAL A 71 -5.01 3.73 -6.48
C VAL A 71 -3.72 4.26 -7.11
N MET A 72 -2.70 4.59 -6.30
CA MET A 72 -1.40 5.04 -6.81
C MET A 72 -0.71 3.94 -7.63
N LEU A 73 -0.71 2.70 -7.17
CA LEU A 73 -0.13 1.57 -7.90
C LEU A 73 -0.83 1.32 -9.24
N VAL A 74 -2.16 1.41 -9.28
CA VAL A 74 -2.93 1.28 -10.53
C VAL A 74 -2.63 2.44 -11.48
N ALA A 75 -2.55 3.67 -11.00
CA ALA A 75 -2.15 4.82 -11.82
C ALA A 75 -0.74 4.62 -12.40
N MET A 76 0.19 4.12 -11.59
CA MET A 76 1.55 3.81 -12.02
C MET A 76 1.62 2.65 -13.02
N MET A 77 0.71 1.66 -12.98
CA MET A 77 0.60 0.66 -14.06
C MET A 77 0.29 1.30 -15.41
N VAL A 78 -0.68 2.22 -15.43
CA VAL A 78 -1.08 2.92 -16.66
C VAL A 78 0.08 3.74 -17.20
N ASP A 79 0.79 4.45 -16.31
CA ASP A 79 1.99 5.21 -16.67
C ASP A 79 3.14 4.31 -17.13
N ALA A 80 3.33 3.14 -16.51
CA ALA A 80 4.32 2.14 -16.89
C ALA A 80 4.13 1.69 -18.35
N VAL A 81 2.89 1.38 -18.73
CA VAL A 81 2.54 0.94 -20.10
C VAL A 81 2.71 2.07 -21.12
N LYS A 82 2.43 3.32 -20.74
CA LYS A 82 2.48 4.46 -21.67
C LYS A 82 3.88 5.06 -21.84
N LYS A 83 4.68 5.11 -20.78
CA LYS A 83 5.94 5.90 -20.74
C LYS A 83 7.20 5.05 -20.75
N TYR A 84 7.13 3.77 -20.39
CA TYR A 84 8.30 2.89 -20.34
C TYR A 84 8.18 1.82 -21.42
N SER A 85 9.33 1.35 -21.91
CA SER A 85 9.40 0.27 -22.90
C SER A 85 10.40 -0.80 -22.48
N GLY A 86 10.26 -2.00 -23.06
CA GLY A 86 11.19 -3.11 -22.86
C GLY A 86 11.13 -3.71 -21.45
N MET A 87 12.30 -4.08 -20.93
CA MET A 87 12.44 -4.83 -19.67
C MET A 87 11.92 -4.05 -18.46
N THR A 88 12.05 -2.72 -18.48
CA THR A 88 11.59 -1.84 -17.39
C THR A 88 10.07 -1.86 -17.21
N THR A 89 9.31 -1.90 -18.30
CA THR A 89 7.83 -2.01 -18.25
C THR A 89 7.40 -3.30 -17.58
N GLY A 90 8.04 -4.43 -17.94
CA GLY A 90 7.76 -5.73 -17.34
C GLY A 90 8.00 -5.73 -15.82
N LEU A 91 9.14 -5.20 -15.38
CA LEU A 91 9.48 -5.06 -13.95
C LEU A 91 8.49 -4.18 -13.19
N LEU A 92 8.17 -3.00 -13.72
CA LEU A 92 7.21 -2.08 -13.10
C LEU A 92 5.83 -2.74 -12.97
N LEU A 93 5.36 -3.43 -14.00
CA LEU A 93 4.06 -4.12 -13.96
C LEU A 93 4.03 -5.23 -12.93
N ILE A 94 5.07 -6.06 -12.83
CA ILE A 94 5.15 -7.13 -11.82
C ILE A 94 5.05 -6.54 -10.41
N VAL A 95 5.83 -5.50 -10.11
CA VAL A 95 5.81 -4.82 -8.80
C VAL A 95 4.45 -4.21 -8.53
N CYS A 96 3.84 -3.53 -9.52
CA CYS A 96 2.50 -2.97 -9.37
C CYS A 96 1.46 -4.06 -9.06
N VAL A 97 1.48 -5.18 -9.79
CA VAL A 97 0.47 -6.24 -9.65
C VAL A 97 0.55 -6.86 -8.26
N ILE A 98 1.76 -7.16 -7.79
CA ILE A 98 1.99 -7.71 -6.46
C ILE A 98 1.57 -6.69 -5.38
N GLY A 99 1.97 -5.42 -5.52
CA GLY A 99 1.61 -4.36 -4.59
C GLY A 99 0.09 -4.14 -4.51
N THR A 100 -0.59 -4.13 -5.65
CA THR A 100 -2.05 -3.95 -5.73
C THR A 100 -2.78 -5.15 -5.13
N ALA A 101 -2.41 -6.37 -5.48
CA ALA A 101 -3.03 -7.58 -4.93
C ALA A 101 -2.89 -7.64 -3.40
N THR A 102 -1.71 -7.33 -2.88
CA THR A 102 -1.45 -7.30 -1.44
C THR A 102 -2.17 -6.16 -0.72
N GLY A 103 -2.31 -4.98 -1.35
CA GLY A 103 -3.09 -3.87 -0.83
C GLY A 103 -4.58 -4.17 -0.74
N ILE A 104 -5.15 -4.80 -1.77
CA ILE A 104 -6.54 -5.29 -1.77
C ILE A 104 -6.74 -6.33 -0.66
N MET A 105 -5.78 -7.25 -0.51
CA MET A 105 -5.83 -8.26 0.55
C MET A 105 -5.75 -7.64 1.96
N ALA A 106 -4.94 -6.59 2.14
CA ALA A 106 -4.84 -5.84 3.39
C ALA A 106 -6.17 -5.15 3.74
N ILE A 107 -6.82 -4.53 2.76
CA ILE A 107 -8.15 -3.92 2.90
C ILE A 107 -9.17 -4.98 3.31
N TRP A 108 -9.21 -6.11 2.60
CA TRP A 108 -10.16 -7.18 2.88
C TRP A 108 -9.96 -7.77 4.28
N PHE A 109 -8.71 -8.05 4.68
CA PHE A 109 -8.43 -8.55 6.01
C PHE A 109 -8.79 -7.56 7.10
N ASN A 110 -8.60 -6.25 6.90
CA ASN A 110 -8.95 -5.26 7.92
C ASN A 110 -10.47 -5.08 8.05
N ASN A 111 -11.19 -5.05 6.92
CA ASN A 111 -12.64 -4.85 6.86
C ASN A 111 -13.44 -6.09 7.31
N HIS A 112 -12.89 -7.30 7.18
CA HIS A 112 -13.52 -8.52 7.68
C HIS A 112 -13.56 -8.61 9.21
N PHE A 113 -12.72 -7.86 9.95
CA PHE A 113 -12.80 -7.78 11.42
C PHE A 113 -13.88 -6.84 11.92
N GLU A 114 -14.23 -5.79 11.18
CA GLU A 114 -15.32 -4.87 11.56
C GLU A 114 -16.68 -5.58 11.58
N LYS A 115 -16.85 -6.62 10.76
CA LYS A 115 -18.11 -7.39 10.68
C LYS A 115 -18.35 -8.38 11.81
N LYS A 116 -17.43 -8.56 12.78
CA LYS A 116 -17.63 -9.53 13.88
C LYS A 116 -18.26 -8.96 15.15
N ASP A 117 -18.24 -7.64 15.36
CA ASP A 117 -18.83 -7.04 16.58
C ASP A 117 -20.21 -6.41 16.39
N SER A 118 -20.74 -6.36 15.16
CA SER A 118 -22.08 -5.78 14.91
C SER A 118 -23.25 -6.76 15.13
N ALA A 119 -22.98 -7.99 15.56
CA ALA A 119 -24.00 -9.05 15.69
C ALA A 119 -24.40 -9.40 17.13
N ASP A 120 -23.87 -8.72 18.16
CA ASP A 120 -24.15 -9.07 19.57
C ASP A 120 -24.76 -7.93 20.40
N SER A 121 -25.36 -6.91 19.77
CA SER A 121 -26.03 -5.81 20.49
C SER A 121 -27.53 -5.73 20.22
N LYS A 122 -28.18 -6.84 19.86
CA LYS A 122 -29.64 -6.93 19.67
C LYS A 122 -30.34 -7.97 20.55
N GLU A 123 -29.75 -8.31 21.70
CA GLU A 123 -30.46 -8.94 22.81
C GLU A 123 -30.14 -8.24 24.12
N ARG A 124 -30.76 -7.07 24.37
CA ARG A 124 -31.14 -6.60 25.70
C ARG A 124 -32.37 -5.71 25.60
#